data_AF-A0A7S8EUI0-F1
#
_entry.id   AF-A0A7S8EUI0-F1
#
_cell.length_a   1.000
_cell.length_b   1.000
_cell.length_c   1.000
_cell.angle_alpha   90.00
_cell.angle_beta   90.00
_cell.angle_gamma   90.00
#
_symmetry.space_group_name_H-M   'P 1'
#
loop_
_entity.id
_entity.type
_entity.pdbx_description
1 polymer ?
#
loop_
_entity_poly.entity_id
_entity_poly.type
_entity_poly.pdbx_seq_one_letter_code
_entity_poly.pdbx_strand_id
1 'polypeptide(L)'
;MGQWGRTADAPSVVVQGRLGKRSVILALSAFAAGAIAITILVAMPSDASQLVQNIATGFFMAVFLLAAPLAHVTGVVFGIMALARSNDSRSLGLLGIILNGLSVMAGLGILAAMASTIGAFT
;
A
#
# COMPACT_ATOMS: atom_id res chain seq x y z
N MET A 1 -19.46 52.58 -28.55
CA MET A 1 -18.38 52.66 -27.54
C MET A 1 -18.60 51.57 -26.50
N GLY A 2 -17.59 50.71 -26.31
CA GLY A 2 -17.43 49.84 -25.15
C GLY A 2 -18.40 48.67 -25.00
N GLN A 3 -18.21 47.58 -25.76
CA GLN A 3 -18.73 46.27 -25.38
C GLN A 3 -18.02 45.86 -24.08
N TRP A 4 -18.71 46.00 -22.95
CA TRP A 4 -18.23 45.64 -21.62
C TRP A 4 -17.78 44.18 -21.63
N GLY A 5 -16.51 44.00 -21.24
CA GLY A 5 -15.78 42.74 -21.34
C GLY A 5 -16.58 41.59 -20.73
N ARG A 6 -16.91 40.62 -21.59
CA ARG A 6 -17.07 39.25 -21.15
C ARG A 6 -15.74 38.82 -20.53
N THR A 7 -15.62 38.92 -19.21
CA THR A 7 -14.72 38.06 -18.45
C THR A 7 -15.28 36.66 -18.59
N ALA A 8 -14.84 35.96 -19.63
CA ALA A 8 -14.96 34.52 -19.70
C ALA A 8 -14.07 33.96 -18.59
N ASP A 9 -14.60 33.93 -17.36
CA ASP A 9 -14.17 32.98 -16.34
C ASP A 9 -14.53 31.61 -16.88
N ALA A 10 -13.71 31.10 -17.80
CA ALA A 10 -13.69 29.67 -18.07
C ALA A 10 -13.40 29.02 -16.71
N PRO A 11 -14.26 28.14 -16.19
CA PRO A 11 -13.90 27.39 -15.00
C PRO A 11 -12.65 26.62 -15.37
N SER A 12 -11.49 27.07 -14.87
CA SER A 12 -10.29 26.26 -14.91
C SER A 12 -10.64 25.04 -14.09
N VAL A 13 -11.05 23.96 -14.74
CA VAL A 13 -11.22 22.67 -14.10
C VAL A 13 -9.85 22.33 -13.58
N VAL A 14 -9.60 22.65 -12.32
CA VAL A 14 -8.38 22.32 -11.61
C VAL A 14 -8.32 20.79 -11.64
N VAL A 15 -7.52 20.26 -12.57
CA VAL A 15 -7.45 18.82 -12.83
C VAL A 15 -6.91 18.15 -11.58
N GLN A 16 -7.81 17.67 -10.72
CA GLN A 16 -7.44 17.15 -9.43
C GLN A 16 -6.40 16.04 -9.58
N GLY A 17 -5.27 16.20 -8.90
CA GLY A 17 -4.23 15.20 -8.80
C GLY A 17 -4.77 13.87 -8.26
N ARG A 18 -4.09 12.78 -8.61
CA ARG A 18 -4.49 11.41 -8.24
C ARG A 18 -3.51 10.72 -7.30
N LEU A 19 -2.54 11.44 -6.73
CA LEU A 19 -1.48 10.84 -5.90
C LEU A 19 -2.03 10.31 -4.58
N GLY A 20 -2.91 11.07 -3.90
CA GLY A 20 -3.57 10.61 -2.68
C GLY A 20 -4.40 9.34 -2.92
N LYS A 21 -5.14 9.28 -4.03
CA LYS A 21 -5.90 8.08 -4.45
C LYS A 21 -4.97 6.89 -4.70
N ARG A 22 -3.87 7.11 -5.45
CA ARG A 22 -2.87 6.05 -5.74
C ARG A 22 -2.21 5.52 -4.46
N SER A 23 -1.90 6.40 -3.51
CA SER A 23 -1.33 6.01 -2.21
C SER A 23 -2.26 5.05 -1.45
N VAL A 24 -3.56 5.38 -1.38
CA VAL A 24 -4.57 4.53 -0.73
C VAL A 24 -4.75 3.21 -1.48
N ILE A 25 -4.84 3.25 -2.81
CA ILE A 25 -4.96 2.03 -3.64
C ILE A 25 -3.77 1.10 -3.40
N LEU A 26 -2.54 1.63 -3.42
CA LEU A 26 -1.35 0.82 -3.14
C LEU A 26 -1.41 0.18 -1.75
N ALA A 27 -1.85 0.91 -0.73
CA ALA A 27 -2.00 0.38 0.62
C ALA A 27 -2.98 -0.81 0.64
N LEU A 28 -4.16 -0.64 0.04
CA LEU A 28 -5.21 -1.66 0.01
C LEU A 28 -4.81 -2.86 -0.84
N SER A 29 -4.19 -2.64 -1.99
CA SER A 29 -3.72 -3.70 -2.88
C SER A 29 -2.62 -4.53 -2.23
N ALA A 30 -1.63 -3.89 -1.60
CA ALA A 30 -0.56 -4.58 -0.88
C ALA A 30 -1.10 -5.37 0.31
N PHE A 31 -2.02 -4.77 1.08
CA PHE A 31 -2.67 -5.45 2.20
C PHE A 31 -3.49 -6.67 1.73
N ALA A 32 -4.29 -6.52 0.67
CA ALA A 32 -5.07 -7.60 0.10
C ALA A 32 -4.18 -8.74 -0.44
N ALA A 33 -3.10 -8.41 -1.16
CA ALA A 33 -2.14 -9.40 -1.64
C ALA A 33 -1.48 -10.15 -0.47
N GLY A 34 -1.11 -9.44 0.60
CA GLY A 34 -0.58 -10.04 1.82
C GLY A 34 -1.59 -10.98 2.49
N ALA A 35 -2.85 -10.54 2.65
CA ALA A 35 -3.90 -11.37 3.23
C ALA A 35 -4.15 -12.65 2.41
N ILE A 36 -4.14 -12.55 1.07
CA ILE A 36 -4.27 -13.70 0.17
C ILE A 36 -3.08 -14.65 0.37
N ALA A 37 -1.85 -14.13 0.41
CA ALA A 37 -0.65 -14.93 0.60
C ALA A 37 -0.65 -15.70 1.93
N ILE A 38 -1.06 -15.04 3.03
CA ILE A 38 -1.26 -15.70 4.33
C ILE A 38 -2.34 -16.78 4.23
N THR A 39 -3.48 -16.46 3.61
CA THR A 39 -4.61 -17.38 3.50
C THR A 39 -4.21 -18.65 2.74
N ILE A 40 -3.43 -18.53 1.67
CA ILE A 40 -2.91 -19.68 0.91
C ILE A 40 -2.07 -20.60 1.81
N LEU A 41 -1.18 -20.04 2.63
CA LEU A 41 -0.34 -20.83 3.55
C LEU A 41 -1.15 -21.46 4.69
N VAL A 42 -2.06 -20.71 5.30
CA VAL A 42 -2.85 -21.18 6.45
C VAL A 42 -3.88 -22.22 6.04
N ALA A 43 -4.51 -22.06 4.87
CA ALA A 43 -5.49 -23.01 4.35
C ALA A 43 -4.86 -24.21 3.63
N MET A 44 -3.52 -24.26 3.53
CA MET A 44 -2.84 -25.36 2.86
C MET A 44 -3.02 -26.67 3.65
N PRO A 45 -3.49 -27.76 3.02
CA PRO A 45 -3.53 -29.07 3.65
C PRO A 45 -2.12 -29.54 4.04
N SER A 46 -1.99 -30.17 5.21
CA SER A 46 -0.72 -30.69 5.72
C SER A 46 -0.12 -31.80 4.85
N ASP A 47 -0.95 -32.47 4.06
CA ASP A 47 -0.60 -33.53 3.11
C ASP A 47 -0.34 -33.01 1.69
N ALA A 48 -0.33 -31.68 1.48
CA ALA A 48 0.02 -31.08 0.21
C ALA A 48 1.44 -31.49 -0.21
N SER A 49 1.62 -31.76 -1.51
CA SER A 49 2.94 -32.13 -2.05
C SER A 49 4.02 -31.07 -1.77
N GLN A 50 5.27 -31.51 -1.61
CA GLN A 50 6.43 -30.63 -1.38
C GLN A 50 6.52 -29.49 -2.40
N LEU A 51 6.20 -29.78 -3.68
CA LEU A 51 6.22 -28.78 -4.75
C LEU A 51 5.21 -27.64 -4.47
N VAL A 52 3.99 -27.99 -4.06
CA VAL A 52 2.94 -27.00 -3.75
C VAL A 52 3.32 -26.15 -2.55
N GLN A 53 3.88 -26.78 -1.50
CA GLN A 53 4.36 -26.06 -0.31
C GLN A 53 5.47 -25.07 -0.67
N ASN A 54 6.44 -25.49 -1.48
CA ASN A 54 7.54 -24.63 -1.92
C ASN A 54 7.06 -23.44 -2.75
N ILE A 55 6.11 -23.66 -3.67
CA ILE A 55 5.54 -22.59 -4.50
C ILE A 55 4.77 -21.59 -3.63
N ALA A 56 3.91 -22.05 -2.72
CA ALA A 56 3.16 -21.16 -1.85
C ALA A 56 4.06 -20.37 -0.90
N THR A 57 5.08 -21.02 -0.34
CA THR A 57 6.08 -20.34 0.51
C THR A 57 6.86 -19.31 -0.30
N GLY A 58 7.30 -19.65 -1.51
CA GLY A 58 7.98 -18.74 -2.42
C GLY A 58 7.10 -17.54 -2.80
N PHE A 59 5.83 -17.77 -3.11
CA PHE A 59 4.85 -16.71 -3.39
C PHE A 59 4.67 -15.79 -2.16
N PHE A 60 4.50 -16.36 -0.97
CA PHE A 60 4.41 -15.60 0.26
C PHE A 60 5.64 -14.73 0.49
N MET A 61 6.85 -15.29 0.33
CA MET A 61 8.09 -14.52 0.47
C MET A 61 8.18 -13.39 -0.56
N ALA A 62 7.83 -13.64 -1.83
CA ALA A 62 7.83 -12.62 -2.87
C ALA A 62 6.86 -11.46 -2.55
N VAL A 63 5.67 -11.78 -2.02
CA VAL A 63 4.69 -10.76 -1.62
C VAL A 63 5.16 -10.00 -0.38
N PHE A 64 5.52 -10.69 0.70
CA PHE A 64 5.80 -10.07 2.01
C PHE A 64 7.17 -9.39 2.10
N LEU A 65 8.21 -9.93 1.45
CA LEU A 65 9.56 -9.41 1.57
C LEU A 65 9.92 -8.41 0.47
N LEU A 66 9.15 -8.38 -0.63
CA LEU A 66 9.46 -7.53 -1.78
C LEU A 66 8.27 -6.67 -2.21
N ALA A 67 7.19 -7.28 -2.71
CA ALA A 67 6.11 -6.53 -3.34
C ALA A 67 5.38 -5.59 -2.37
N ALA A 68 4.98 -6.08 -1.19
CA ALA A 68 4.27 -5.29 -0.19
C ALA A 68 5.14 -4.17 0.41
N PRO A 69 6.41 -4.41 0.82
CA PRO A 69 7.30 -3.32 1.25
C PRO A 69 7.47 -2.23 0.20
N LEU A 70 7.72 -2.61 -1.06
CA LEU A 70 7.86 -1.63 -2.15
C LEU A 70 6.58 -0.83 -2.38
N ALA A 71 5.43 -1.50 -2.37
CA ALA A 71 4.14 -0.85 -2.53
C ALA A 71 3.84 0.11 -1.37
N HIS A 72 4.13 -0.28 -0.13
CA HIS A 72 3.90 0.57 1.03
C HIS A 72 4.84 1.79 1.06
N VAL A 73 6.14 1.62 0.78
CA VAL A 73 7.08 2.74 0.70
C VAL A 73 6.67 3.71 -0.42
N THR A 74 6.33 3.18 -1.60
CA THR A 74 5.83 3.99 -2.72
C THR A 74 4.53 4.71 -2.35
N GLY A 75 3.63 4.01 -1.65
CA GLY A 75 2.39 4.56 -1.13
C GLY A 75 2.61 5.73 -0.17
N VAL A 76 3.55 5.60 0.79
CA VAL A 76 3.92 6.71 1.69
C VAL A 76 4.45 7.90 0.90
N VAL A 77 5.35 7.67 -0.07
CA VAL A 77 5.89 8.74 -0.93
C VAL A 77 4.77 9.47 -1.68
N PHE A 78 3.84 8.75 -2.30
CA PHE A 78 2.69 9.35 -2.98
C PHE A 78 1.79 10.13 -2.03
N GLY A 79 1.61 9.64 -0.80
CA GLY A 79 0.84 10.33 0.23
C GLY A 79 1.50 11.65 0.64
N ILE A 80 2.82 11.66 0.87
CA ILE A 80 3.59 12.87 1.19
C ILE A 80 3.54 13.88 0.04
N MET A 81 3.72 13.43 -1.20
CA MET A 81 3.61 14.29 -2.38
C MET A 81 2.21 14.90 -2.52
N ALA A 82 1.15 14.15 -2.18
CA ALA A 82 -0.22 14.64 -2.20
C ALA A 82 -0.49 15.70 -1.12
N LEU A 83 0.23 15.68 0.01
CA LEU A 83 0.15 16.74 1.02
C LEU A 83 0.81 18.04 0.54
N ALA A 84 1.93 17.92 -0.16
CA ALA A 84 2.69 19.08 -0.67
C ALA A 84 2.01 19.77 -1.87
N ARG A 85 1.23 19.05 -2.66
CA ARG A 85 0.56 19.58 -3.85
C ARG A 85 -0.84 20.11 -3.54
N SER A 86 -1.10 21.38 -3.85
CA SER A 86 -2.40 22.04 -3.67
C SER A 86 -3.52 21.45 -4.56
N ASN A 87 -3.13 20.82 -5.66
CA ASN A 87 -4.05 20.22 -6.63
C ASN A 87 -4.43 18.75 -6.29
N ASP A 88 -3.77 18.13 -5.31
CA ASP A 88 -4.07 16.78 -4.84
C ASP A 88 -4.98 16.80 -3.60
N SER A 89 -5.69 15.70 -3.36
CA SER A 89 -6.48 15.54 -2.13
C SER A 89 -5.55 15.27 -0.94
N ARG A 90 -5.38 16.28 -0.08
CA ARG A 90 -4.58 16.18 1.15
C ARG A 90 -5.14 15.13 2.12
N SER A 91 -6.46 15.02 2.24
CA SER A 91 -7.10 14.03 3.11
C SER A 91 -6.80 12.60 2.67
N LEU A 92 -6.85 12.32 1.36
CA LEU A 92 -6.45 11.02 0.82
C LEU A 92 -4.94 10.79 0.93
N GLY A 93 -4.12 11.84 0.78
CA GLY A 93 -2.69 11.78 1.03
C GLY A 93 -2.38 11.35 2.47
N LEU A 94 -3.03 11.98 3.45
CA LEU A 94 -2.88 11.66 4.87
C LEU A 94 -3.36 10.23 5.19
N LEU A 95 -4.55 9.85 4.71
CA LEU A 95 -5.07 8.49 4.87
C LEU A 95 -4.11 7.47 4.28
N GLY A 96 -3.59 7.73 3.07
CA GLY A 96 -2.61 6.87 2.41
C GLY A 96 -1.33 6.71 3.22
N ILE A 97 -0.78 7.79 3.81
CA ILE A 97 0.39 7.71 4.71
C ILE A 97 0.08 6.81 5.91
N ILE A 98 -1.06 7.04 6.59
CA ILE A 98 -1.44 6.29 7.78
C ILE A 98 -1.58 4.80 7.44
N LEU A 99 -2.33 4.46 6.37
CA LEU A 99 -2.56 3.07 5.98
C LEU A 99 -1.24 2.36 5.62
N ASN A 100 -0.38 2.99 4.80
CA ASN A 100 0.88 2.37 4.42
C ASN A 100 1.85 2.26 5.60
N GLY A 101 1.96 3.30 6.43
CA GLY A 101 2.84 3.32 7.60
C GLY A 101 2.44 2.28 8.65
N LEU A 102 1.14 2.19 8.97
CA LEU A 102 0.63 1.20 9.90
C LEU A 102 0.83 -0.23 9.37
N SER A 103 0.63 -0.47 8.07
CA SER A 103 0.89 -1.79 7.47
C SER A 103 2.36 -2.20 7.59
N VAL A 104 3.30 -1.27 7.37
CA VAL A 104 4.74 -1.53 7.55
C VAL A 104 5.04 -1.85 9.01
N MET A 105 4.54 -1.04 9.95
CA MET A 105 4.74 -1.28 11.38
C MET A 105 4.16 -2.63 11.82
N ALA A 106 2.96 -2.98 11.36
CA ALA A 106 2.34 -4.28 11.65
C ALA A 106 3.19 -5.43 11.10
N GLY A 107 3.67 -5.32 9.85
CA GLY A 107 4.55 -6.32 9.24
C GLY A 107 5.86 -6.51 10.02
N LEU A 108 6.50 -5.41 10.44
CA LEU A 108 7.71 -5.46 11.28
C LEU A 108 7.43 -6.04 12.66
N GLY A 109 6.29 -5.71 13.26
CA GLY A 109 5.88 -6.27 14.56
C GLY A 109 5.68 -7.78 14.50
N ILE A 110 5.04 -8.29 13.44
CA ILE A 110 4.89 -9.74 13.21
C ILE A 110 6.26 -10.39 13.00
N LEU A 111 7.14 -9.77 12.20
CA LEU A 111 8.47 -10.31 11.94
C LEU A 111 9.32 -10.36 13.22
N ALA A 112 9.26 -9.33 14.06
CA ALA A 112 9.93 -9.29 15.35
C ALA A 112 9.38 -10.35 16.32
N ALA A 113 8.05 -10.55 16.34
CA ALA A 113 7.43 -11.61 17.14
C ALA A 113 7.92 -13.01 16.70
N MET A 114 8.00 -13.26 15.39
CA MET A 114 8.53 -14.54 14.87
C MET A 114 10.03 -14.72 15.13
N ALA A 115 10.83 -13.67 15.02
CA ALA A 115 12.25 -13.74 15.38
C ALA A 115 12.44 -14.07 16.88
N SER A 116 11.55 -13.56 17.73
CA SER A 116 11.59 -13.78 19.19
C SER A 116 11.21 -15.20 19.60
N THR A 117 10.43 -15.94 18.80
CA THR A 117 10.13 -17.35 19.06
C THR A 117 11.26 -18.28 18.63
N ILE A 118 12.08 -17.88 17.63
CA ILE A 118 13.24 -18.68 17.17
C ILE A 118 14.34 -18.71 18.24
N GLY A 119 14.61 -17.59 18.91
CA GLY A 119 15.59 -17.52 20.00
C GLY A 119 15.20 -18.27 21.28
N ALA A 120 13.96 -18.79 21.38
CA ALA A 120 13.51 -19.59 22.51
C ALA A 120 13.89 -21.09 22.40
N PHE A 121 14.38 -21.53 21.24
CA PHE A 121 14.75 -22.93 20.96
C PHE A 121 16.23 -23.13 20.59
N THR A 122 17.06 -22.09 20.73
CA THR A 122 18.53 -22.12 20.61
C THR A 122 19.16 -21.86 21.97
#